data_AF-A0A932N132-F1
#
_entry.id   AF-A0A932N132-F1
#
_cell.length_a   1.000
_cell.length_b   1.000
_cell.length_c   1.000
_cell.angle_alpha   90.00
_cell.angle_beta   90.00
_cell.angle_gamma   90.00
#
_symmetry.space_group_name_H-M   'P 1'
#
loop_
_entity.id
_entity.type
_entity.pdbx_description
1 polymer ?
#
loop_
_entity_poly.entity_id
_entity_poly.type
_entity_poly.pdbx_seq_one_letter_code
_entity_poly.pdbx_strand_id
1 'polypeptide(L)'
;PTPAARTFGAPRLWRPGAHELAQLAADWEDLIGAIGAGRPPDGHAGRLLQVRPKAASRRQRTLAPSADGVAPAPPLGFYLRRRAVLAILARGDVGETLVLARAVAERRTST
;
A
#
# COMPACT_ATOMS: atom_id res chain seq x y z
N PRO A 1 -7.22 25.43 -1.47
CA PRO A 1 -6.16 25.53 -0.44
C PRO A 1 -4.78 25.21 -1.04
N THR A 2 -3.78 26.05 -0.75
CA THR A 2 -2.37 25.77 -1.09
C THR A 2 -1.90 24.51 -0.34
N PRO A 3 -0.83 23.82 -0.79
CA PRO A 3 -0.25 22.73 -0.02
C PRO A 3 0.09 23.11 1.43
N ALA A 4 0.52 24.37 1.65
CA ALA A 4 0.83 24.92 2.96
C ALA A 4 -0.38 25.11 3.89
N ALA A 5 -1.60 25.25 3.33
CA ALA A 5 -2.82 25.43 4.10
C ALA A 5 -3.50 24.10 4.50
N ARG A 6 -2.89 22.95 4.21
CA ARG A 6 -3.43 21.63 4.56
C ARG A 6 -3.11 21.28 6.01
N THR A 7 -4.09 20.73 6.72
CA THR A 7 -3.88 20.17 8.06
C THR A 7 -3.78 18.64 8.00
N PHE A 8 -3.10 18.05 8.98
CA PHE A 8 -3.04 16.60 9.13
C PHE A 8 -4.32 16.09 9.82
N GLY A 9 -4.85 14.97 9.31
CA GLY A 9 -5.89 14.23 10.01
C GLY A 9 -5.33 13.47 11.22
N ALA A 10 -6.22 12.95 12.06
CA ALA A 10 -5.83 12.13 13.21
C ALA A 10 -5.10 10.85 12.74
N PRO A 11 -3.95 10.49 13.37
CA PRO A 11 -3.18 9.32 12.96
C PRO A 11 -3.96 8.03 13.26
N ARG A 12 -3.87 7.03 12.39
CA ARG A 12 -4.54 5.73 12.61
C ARG A 12 -3.51 4.62 12.65
N LEU A 13 -3.47 3.88 13.76
CA LEU A 13 -2.73 2.63 13.82
C LEU A 13 -3.59 1.56 13.14
N TRP A 14 -3.12 1.04 12.01
CA TRP A 14 -3.83 0.01 11.27
C TRP A 14 -3.10 -1.32 11.34
N ARG A 15 -3.87 -2.38 11.56
CA ARG A 15 -3.46 -3.79 11.37
C ARG A 15 -4.59 -4.47 10.60
N PRO A 16 -4.30 -5.28 9.56
CA PRO A 16 -5.35 -5.99 8.84
C PRO A 16 -6.02 -7.01 9.76
N GLY A 17 -7.35 -7.09 9.70
CA GLY A 17 -8.10 -8.19 10.31
C GLY A 17 -7.89 -9.50 9.55
N ALA A 18 -8.38 -10.62 10.09
CA ALA A 18 -8.18 -11.94 9.49
C ALA A 18 -8.65 -12.04 8.02
N HIS A 19 -9.86 -11.53 7.72
CA HIS A 19 -10.40 -11.53 6.36
C HIS A 19 -9.58 -10.67 5.40
N GLU A 20 -9.12 -9.50 5.85
CA GLU A 20 -8.29 -8.64 5.02
C GLU A 20 -6.92 -9.22 4.76
N LEU A 21 -6.32 -9.83 5.78
CA LEU A 21 -5.03 -10.49 5.66
C LEU A 21 -5.12 -11.64 4.65
N ALA A 22 -6.18 -12.47 4.73
CA ALA A 22 -6.43 -13.52 3.75
C ALA A 22 -6.61 -12.96 2.33
N GLN A 23 -7.34 -11.86 2.18
CA GLN A 23 -7.52 -11.24 0.87
C GLN A 23 -6.23 -10.60 0.32
N LEU A 24 -5.43 -9.97 1.17
CA LEU A 24 -4.12 -9.43 0.80
C LEU A 24 -3.16 -10.54 0.37
N ALA A 25 -3.19 -11.68 1.05
CA ALA A 25 -2.40 -12.87 0.70
C ALA A 25 -2.83 -13.42 -0.66
N ALA A 26 -4.13 -13.64 -0.87
CA ALA A 26 -4.65 -14.11 -2.16
C ALA A 26 -4.31 -13.17 -3.32
N ASP A 27 -4.47 -11.85 -3.14
CA ASP A 27 -4.07 -10.89 -4.17
C ASP A 27 -2.56 -10.96 -4.44
N TRP A 28 -1.74 -11.09 -3.39
CA TRP A 28 -0.29 -11.18 -3.53
C TRP A 28 0.14 -12.43 -4.31
N GLU A 29 -0.47 -13.58 -4.01
CA GLU A 29 -0.23 -14.85 -4.70
C GLU A 29 -0.55 -14.73 -6.20
N ASP A 30 -1.74 -14.22 -6.54
CA ASP A 30 -2.14 -14.01 -7.93
C ASP A 30 -1.20 -13.05 -8.67
N LEU A 31 -0.86 -11.91 -8.03
CA LEU A 31 -0.03 -10.87 -8.63
C LEU A 31 1.42 -11.34 -8.84
N ILE A 32 2.03 -12.00 -7.85
CA ILE A 32 3.38 -12.56 -7.96
C ILE A 32 3.40 -13.73 -8.95
N GLY A 33 2.39 -14.59 -8.95
CA GLY A 33 2.29 -15.69 -9.92
C GLY A 33 2.28 -15.16 -11.36
N ALA A 34 1.52 -14.11 -11.63
CA ALA A 34 1.48 -13.45 -12.94
C ALA A 34 2.84 -12.83 -13.32
N ILE A 35 3.49 -12.12 -12.39
CA ILE A 35 4.83 -11.54 -12.60
C ILE A 35 5.88 -12.64 -12.86
N GLY A 36 5.87 -13.71 -12.06
CA GLY A 36 6.78 -14.85 -12.19
C GLY A 36 6.64 -15.57 -13.53
N ALA A 37 5.40 -15.65 -14.05
CA ALA A 37 5.11 -16.21 -15.37
C ALA A 37 5.44 -15.25 -16.53
N GLY A 38 6.07 -14.10 -16.28
CA GLY A 38 6.39 -13.11 -17.31
C GLY A 38 5.16 -12.41 -17.90
N ARG A 39 4.01 -12.45 -17.21
CA ARG A 39 2.74 -11.85 -17.61
C ARG A 39 2.33 -10.79 -16.59
N PRO A 40 3.02 -9.64 -16.53
CA PRO A 40 2.78 -8.66 -15.49
C PRO A 40 1.31 -8.21 -15.51
N PRO A 41 0.64 -8.21 -14.34
CA PRO A 41 -0.77 -7.86 -14.25
C PRO A 41 -0.99 -6.38 -14.59
N ASP A 42 -2.17 -6.08 -15.10
CA ASP A 42 -2.58 -4.71 -15.36
C ASP A 42 -2.94 -3.95 -14.06
N GLY A 43 -3.34 -2.69 -14.19
CA GLY A 43 -3.76 -1.88 -13.05
C GLY A 43 -5.10 -2.27 -12.41
N HIS A 44 -5.82 -3.24 -12.98
CA HIS A 44 -7.15 -3.70 -12.55
C HIS A 44 -7.11 -5.01 -11.77
N ALA A 45 -6.02 -5.77 -11.84
CA ALA A 45 -5.80 -6.97 -11.03
C ALA A 45 -5.80 -6.68 -9.51
N GLY A 46 -6.30 -7.65 -8.74
CA GLY A 46 -6.33 -7.64 -7.28
C GLY A 46 -7.48 -6.84 -6.63
N ARG A 47 -7.95 -7.33 -5.48
CA ARG A 47 -9.11 -6.83 -4.75
C ARG A 47 -8.75 -5.71 -3.77
N LEU A 48 -7.80 -5.93 -2.88
CA LEU A 48 -7.26 -4.95 -1.94
C LEU A 48 -5.85 -4.49 -2.31
N LEU A 49 -5.03 -5.38 -2.87
CA LEU A 49 -3.68 -5.09 -3.35
C LEU A 49 -3.67 -4.96 -4.88
N GLN A 50 -2.76 -4.14 -5.40
CA GLN A 50 -2.49 -4.04 -6.85
C GLN A 50 -0.99 -3.82 -7.08
N VAL A 51 -0.52 -4.11 -8.29
CA VAL A 51 0.84 -3.79 -8.74
C VAL A 51 0.80 -2.66 -9.76
N ARG A 52 1.75 -1.71 -9.68
CA ARG A 52 1.92 -0.63 -10.66
C ARG A 52 3.40 -0.33 -10.90
N PRO A 53 3.75 0.29 -12.04
CA PRO A 53 5.10 0.81 -12.24
C PRO A 53 5.49 1.79 -11.13
N LYS A 54 6.65 1.55 -10.49
CA LYS A 54 7.25 2.41 -9.46
C LYS A 54 8.61 2.92 -9.95
N ALA A 55 8.59 3.75 -10.98
CA ALA A 55 9.78 4.32 -11.59
C ALA A 55 9.79 5.84 -11.50
N ALA A 56 10.95 6.44 -11.21
CA ALA A 56 11.11 7.90 -11.25
C ALA A 56 11.01 8.45 -12.69
N SER A 57 11.32 7.62 -13.67
CA SER A 57 11.12 7.91 -15.09
C SER A 57 10.81 6.64 -15.87
N ARG A 58 10.21 6.78 -17.07
CA ARG A 58 9.92 5.64 -17.96
C ARG A 58 11.17 4.90 -18.47
N ARG A 59 12.36 5.49 -18.29
CA ARG A 59 13.65 4.92 -18.72
C ARG A 59 14.25 3.94 -17.71
N GLN A 60 13.80 3.98 -16.46
CA GLN A 60 14.32 3.10 -15.42
C GLN A 60 13.82 1.66 -15.66
N ARG A 61 14.76 0.72 -15.65
CA ARG A 61 14.53 -0.70 -15.95
C ARG A 61 15.17 -1.55 -14.86
N THR A 62 14.58 -2.70 -14.60
CA THR A 62 15.10 -3.79 -13.77
C THR A 62 15.01 -5.09 -14.55
N LEU A 63 15.78 -6.10 -14.17
CA LEU A 63 15.59 -7.46 -14.67
C LEU A 63 14.30 -8.03 -14.07
N ALA A 64 13.47 -8.64 -14.91
CA ALA A 64 12.22 -9.29 -14.50
C ALA A 64 11.97 -10.54 -15.37
N PRO A 65 11.17 -11.50 -14.87
CA PRO A 65 10.75 -12.65 -15.68
C PRO A 65 10.01 -12.22 -16.96
N SER A 66 10.22 -12.97 -18.03
CA SER A 66 9.56 -12.82 -19.33
C SER A 66 9.29 -14.20 -19.95
N ALA A 67 8.55 -14.24 -21.06
CA ALA A 67 8.30 -15.47 -21.81
C ALA A 67 9.60 -16.17 -22.25
N ASP A 68 10.67 -15.39 -22.48
CA ASP A 68 11.98 -15.87 -22.94
C ASP A 68 13.02 -15.94 -21.80
N GLY A 69 12.58 -16.01 -20.55
CA GLY A 69 13.44 -16.07 -19.37
C GLY A 69 13.46 -14.76 -18.58
N VAL A 70 14.50 -13.94 -18.77
CA VAL A 70 14.66 -12.68 -18.03
C VAL A 70 14.89 -11.54 -19.01
N ALA A 71 14.11 -10.47 -18.90
CA ALA A 71 14.23 -9.29 -19.73
C ALA A 71 14.15 -7.99 -18.91
N PRO A 72 14.71 -6.87 -19.42
CA PRO A 72 14.51 -5.58 -18.80
C PRO A 72 13.02 -5.19 -18.80
N ALA A 73 12.47 -4.79 -17.66
CA ALA A 73 11.10 -4.31 -17.48
C ALA A 73 11.06 -3.09 -16.53
N PRO A 74 9.99 -2.28 -16.52
CA PRO A 74 9.83 -1.25 -15.51
C PRO A 74 9.77 -1.86 -14.10
N PRO A 75 10.39 -1.24 -13.08
CA PRO A 75 10.25 -1.68 -11.70
C PRO A 75 8.78 -1.62 -11.27
N LEU A 76 8.32 -2.67 -10.59
CA LEU A 76 6.96 -2.80 -10.09
C LEU A 76 6.92 -2.53 -8.58
N GLY A 77 5.82 -1.97 -8.11
CA GLY A 77 5.55 -1.74 -6.69
C GLY A 77 4.13 -2.13 -6.33
N PHE A 78 3.97 -2.62 -5.10
CA PHE A 78 2.67 -2.94 -4.53
C PHE A 78 2.00 -1.70 -3.94
N TYR A 79 0.69 -1.60 -4.12
CA TYR A 79 -0.13 -0.52 -3.60
C TYR A 79 -1.43 -1.09 -3.03
N LEU A 80 -1.85 -0.58 -1.87
CA LEU A 80 -3.23 -0.74 -1.43
C LEU A 80 -4.17 0.04 -2.36
N ARG A 81 -5.29 -0.58 -2.75
CA ARG A 81 -6.32 0.09 -3.52
C ARG A 81 -6.99 1.19 -2.70
N ARG A 82 -7.46 2.23 -3.40
CA ARG A 82 -8.24 3.32 -2.78
C ARG A 82 -9.38 2.80 -1.90
N ARG A 83 -10.12 1.78 -2.35
CA ARG A 83 -11.21 1.17 -1.56
C ARG A 83 -10.73 0.53 -0.26
N ALA A 84 -9.55 -0.10 -0.25
CA ALA A 84 -8.95 -0.65 0.96
C ALA A 84 -8.59 0.47 1.94
N VAL A 85 -7.93 1.53 1.44
CA VAL A 85 -7.56 2.70 2.26
C VAL A 85 -8.79 3.41 2.82
N LEU A 86 -9.84 3.61 2.02
CA LEU A 86 -11.10 4.20 2.51
C LEU A 86 -11.74 3.34 3.59
N ALA A 87 -11.76 2.01 3.40
CA ALA A 87 -12.26 1.12 4.42
C ALA A 87 -11.44 1.27 5.71
N ILE A 88 -10.11 1.39 5.66
CA ILE A 88 -9.25 1.60 6.85
C ILE A 88 -9.63 2.90 7.57
N LEU A 89 -9.79 3.99 6.83
CA LEU A 89 -10.13 5.29 7.40
C LEU A 89 -11.53 5.31 8.03
N ALA A 90 -12.47 4.51 7.51
CA ALA A 90 -13.84 4.46 8.01
C ALA A 90 -14.02 3.73 9.35
N ARG A 91 -13.10 2.84 9.74
CA ARG A 91 -13.21 2.02 10.98
C ARG A 91 -12.60 2.67 12.21
N GLY A 92 -11.85 3.75 12.01
CA GLY A 92 -11.15 4.42 13.09
C GLY A 92 -12.14 5.11 14.00
N ASP A 93 -12.49 4.47 15.12
CA ASP A 93 -13.15 5.14 16.23
C ASP A 93 -12.22 6.25 16.74
N VAL A 94 -12.74 7.46 16.93
CA VAL A 94 -11.92 8.64 17.24
C VAL A 94 -11.27 8.53 18.64
N GLY A 95 -11.83 7.68 19.51
CA GLY A 95 -11.45 7.49 20.91
C GLY A 95 -10.04 6.91 21.13
N GLU A 96 -9.69 5.77 20.52
CA GLU A 96 -8.38 5.12 20.75
C GLU A 96 -7.19 5.97 20.26
N THR A 97 -7.40 6.73 19.18
CA THR A 97 -6.38 7.59 18.59
C THR A 97 -6.03 8.77 19.48
N LEU A 98 -7.01 9.35 20.18
CA LEU A 98 -6.78 10.46 21.13
C LEU A 98 -5.99 10.01 22.36
N VAL A 99 -6.24 8.78 22.84
CA VAL A 99 -5.52 8.20 23.99
C VAL A 99 -4.03 8.02 23.65
N LEU A 100 -3.72 7.46 22.47
CA LEU A 100 -2.34 7.30 22.03
C LEU A 100 -1.66 8.64 21.74
N ALA A 101 -2.36 9.60 21.14
CA ALA A 101 -1.82 10.94 20.88
C ALA A 101 -1.48 11.68 22.20
N ARG A 102 -2.33 11.58 23.23
CA ARG A 102 -2.04 12.11 24.56
C ARG A 102 -0.85 11.41 25.22
N ALA A 103 -0.82 10.08 25.19
CA ALA A 103 0.28 9.30 25.78
C ALA A 103 1.64 9.53 25.09
N VAL A 104 1.65 9.96 23.83
CA VAL A 104 2.88 10.36 23.11
C VAL A 104 3.25 11.82 23.43
N ALA A 105 2.27 12.72 23.55
CA ALA A 105 2.51 14.11 23.93
C ALA A 105 3.07 14.23 25.36
N GLU A 106 2.51 13.49 26.32
CA GLU A 106 2.93 13.47 27.73
C GLU A 106 4.36 12.94 27.92
N ARG A 107 4.83 12.03 27.05
CA ARG A 107 6.22 11.54 27.06
C ARG A 107 7.23 12.53 26.49
N ARG A 108 6.79 13.51 25.69
CA ARG A 108 7.67 14.53 25.10
C ARG A 108 7.87 15.75 25.99
N THR A 109 6.99 15.95 26.97
CA THR A 109 7.08 17.04 27.96
C THR A 109 7.85 16.66 29.23
N SER A 110 8.29 15.40 29.36
CA SER A 110 8.95 14.88 30.57
C SER A 110 10.47 14.69 30.41
N THR A 111 11.09 15.34 29.40
CA THR A 111 12.54 15.43 29.18
C THR A 111 12.94 16.89 29.18
#